data_AF-A0A7X6Z210-F1
#
_entry.id   AF-A0A7X6Z210-F1
#
_cell.length_a   1.000
_cell.length_b   1.000
_cell.length_c   1.000
_cell.angle_alpha   90.00
_cell.angle_beta   90.00
_cell.angle_gamma   90.00
#
_symmetry.space_group_name_H-M   'P 1'
#
loop_
_entity.id
_entity.type
_entity.pdbx_description
1 polymer ?
#
loop_
_entity_poly.entity_id
_entity_poly.type
_entity_poly.pdbx_seq_one_letter_code
_entity_poly.pdbx_strand_id
1 'polypeptide(L)'
;MTVVIENEDGTTDEYPVVDEFEYNDQVYVLVENADETVTPLRAVGEEGDLEFLSEDEFAELAVAYQEFMDEFGEDNEDDEEDNEDKED
;
A
#
# COMPACT_ATOMS: atom_id res chain seq x y z
N MET A 1 -4.81 -6.39 13.18
CA MET A 1 -4.48 -7.75 12.70
C MET A 1 -2.99 -7.74 12.38
N THR A 2 -2.25 -8.81 12.62
CA THR A 2 -0.83 -8.88 12.25
C THR A 2 -0.61 -10.05 11.29
N VAL A 3 0.34 -9.88 10.39
CA VAL A 3 0.80 -10.94 9.48
C VAL A 3 2.24 -11.29 9.82
N VAL A 4 2.58 -12.57 9.65
CA VAL A 4 3.92 -13.08 9.90
C VAL A 4 4.60 -13.28 8.54
N ILE A 5 5.75 -12.64 8.34
CA ILE A 5 6.50 -12.73 7.10
C ILE A 5 7.80 -13.47 7.39
N GLU A 6 8.10 -14.49 6.60
CA GLU A 6 9.39 -15.18 6.63
C GLU A 6 10.38 -14.46 5.72
N ASN A 7 11.51 -14.06 6.29
CA ASN A 7 12.60 -13.42 5.57
C ASN A 7 13.54 -14.48 4.96
N GLU A 8 14.37 -14.08 3.99
CA GLU A 8 15.37 -14.96 3.38
C GLU A 8 16.39 -15.56 4.38
N ASP A 9 16.59 -14.93 5.54
CA ASP A 9 17.47 -15.44 6.61
C ASP A 9 16.80 -16.56 7.44
N GLY A 10 15.52 -16.85 7.20
CA GLY A 10 14.71 -17.81 7.97
C GLY A 10 14.17 -17.26 9.29
N THR A 11 14.28 -15.94 9.50
CA THR A 11 13.61 -15.23 10.60
C THR A 11 12.18 -14.90 10.21
N THR A 12 11.29 -14.86 11.20
CA THR A 12 9.92 -14.40 11.03
C THR A 12 9.72 -13.10 11.77
N ASP A 13 9.13 -12.12 11.09
CA ASP A 13 8.80 -10.82 11.65
C ASP A 13 7.27 -10.60 11.57
N GLU A 14 6.71 -10.00 12.61
CA GLU A 14 5.28 -9.73 12.72
C GLU A 14 5.00 -8.27 12.34
N TYR A 15 4.13 -8.05 11.37
CA TYR A 15 3.79 -6.72 10.89
C TYR A 15 2.30 -6.43 11.09
N PRO A 16 1.92 -5.28 11.68
CA PRO A 16 0.54 -4.84 11.75
C PRO A 16 -0.01 -4.55 10.36
N VAL A 17 -1.17 -5.14 10.05
CA VAL A 17 -1.94 -4.86 8.84
C VAL A 17 -2.68 -3.55 9.03
N VAL A 18 -2.44 -2.63 8.10
CA VAL A 18 -3.10 -1.33 7.99
C VAL A 18 -4.42 -1.48 7.22
N ASP A 19 -4.34 -2.09 6.03
CA ASP A 19 -5.46 -2.24 5.13
C ASP A 19 -5.24 -3.45 4.18
N GLU A 20 -6.31 -3.92 3.55
CA GLU A 20 -6.29 -5.03 2.60
C GLU A 20 -7.25 -4.71 1.46
N PHE A 21 -6.76 -4.79 0.22
CA PHE A 21 -7.55 -4.49 -0.96
C PHE A 21 -7.26 -5.45 -2.10
N GLU A 22 -8.23 -5.62 -2.99
CA GLU A 22 -8.10 -6.44 -4.18
C GLU A 22 -7.86 -5.54 -5.40
N TYR A 23 -6.81 -5.85 -6.16
CA TYR A 23 -6.46 -5.15 -7.38
C TYR A 23 -6.01 -6.17 -8.43
N ASN A 24 -6.49 -6.06 -9.66
CA ASN A 24 -6.17 -6.99 -10.75
C ASN A 24 -6.37 -8.49 -10.40
N ASP A 25 -7.48 -8.84 -9.73
CA ASP A 25 -7.79 -10.24 -9.32
C ASP A 25 -6.78 -10.80 -8.29
N GLN A 26 -5.99 -9.92 -7.66
CA GLN A 26 -4.97 -10.26 -6.69
C GLN A 26 -5.20 -9.47 -5.40
N VAL A 27 -5.02 -10.13 -4.26
CA VAL A 27 -5.16 -9.48 -2.95
C VAL A 27 -3.83 -8.88 -2.52
N TYR A 28 -3.86 -7.62 -2.09
CA TYR A 28 -2.73 -6.88 -1.56
C TYR A 28 -3.01 -6.49 -0.11
N VAL A 29 -2.00 -6.68 0.73
CA VAL A 29 -2.05 -6.38 2.16
C VAL A 29 -1.04 -5.27 2.45
N LEU A 30 -1.52 -4.15 2.99
CA LEU A 30 -0.70 -3.04 3.43
C LEU A 30 -0.28 -3.29 4.88
N VAL A 31 1.02 -3.33 5.13
CA VAL A 31 1.58 -3.52 6.47
C VAL A 31 2.37 -2.30 6.92
N GLU A 32 2.30 -1.95 8.20
CA GLU A 32 3.08 -0.87 8.79
C GLU A 32 4.42 -1.41 9.32
N ASN A 33 5.50 -0.76 8.90
CA ASN A 33 6.87 -1.06 9.30
C ASN A 33 7.21 -0.38 10.62
N ALA A 34 8.32 -0.81 11.23
CA ALA A 34 8.85 -0.18 12.44
C ALA A 34 9.25 1.30 12.26
N ASP A 35 9.43 1.77 11.03
CA ASP A 35 9.73 3.15 10.66
C ASP A 35 8.46 3.99 10.38
N GLU A 36 7.28 3.49 10.76
CA GLU A 36 5.97 4.15 10.49
C GLU A 36 5.62 4.26 8.99
N THR A 37 6.39 3.61 8.13
CA THR A 37 6.14 3.51 6.68
C THR A 37 5.26 2.33 6.36
N VAL A 38 4.43 2.43 5.31
CA VAL A 38 3.55 1.34 4.88
C VAL A 38 4.11 0.64 3.65
N THR A 39 4.14 -0.70 3.67
CA THR A 39 4.57 -1.53 2.54
C THR A 39 3.44 -2.44 2.07
N PRO A 40 3.06 -2.37 0.79
CA PRO A 40 2.11 -3.31 0.21
C PRO A 40 2.80 -4.63 -0.11
N LEU A 41 2.11 -5.72 0.19
CA LEU A 41 2.55 -7.09 -0.05
C LEU A 41 1.46 -7.82 -0.84
N ARG A 42 1.86 -8.67 -1.78
CA ARG A 42 0.92 -9.48 -2.54
C ARG A 42 0.65 -10.78 -1.80
N ALA A 43 -0.61 -11.09 -1.55
CA ALA A 43 -1.00 -12.42 -1.09
C ALA A 43 -0.91 -13.40 -2.25
N VAL A 44 -0.14 -14.47 -2.12
CA VAL A 44 0.05 -15.54 -3.09
C VAL A 44 -0.22 -16.90 -2.46
N GLY A 45 -0.49 -17.90 -3.30
CA GLY A 45 -0.79 -19.25 -2.84
C GLY A 45 -2.19 -19.40 -2.24
N GLU A 46 -2.53 -20.65 -1.89
CA GLU A 46 -3.85 -21.01 -1.36
C GLU A 46 -3.97 -20.67 0.14
N GLU A 47 -2.84 -20.44 0.82
CA GLU A 47 -2.74 -20.15 2.25
C GLU A 47 -2.58 -18.65 2.56
N GLY A 48 -2.46 -17.80 1.53
CA GLY A 48 -2.30 -16.35 1.68
C GLY A 48 -0.89 -15.92 2.10
N ASP A 49 0.14 -16.62 1.60
CA ASP A 49 1.54 -16.24 1.79
C ASP A 49 1.79 -14.83 1.24
N LEU A 50 2.60 -14.02 1.90
CA LEU A 50 2.86 -12.64 1.47
C LEU A 50 4.21 -12.54 0.77
N GLU A 51 4.21 -11.99 -0.44
CA GLU A 51 5.42 -11.68 -1.20
C GLU A 51 5.61 -10.17 -1.35
N PHE A 52 6.86 -9.73 -1.25
CA PHE A 52 7.25 -8.37 -1.59
C PHE A 52 7.06 -8.13 -3.08
N LEU A 53 6.57 -6.93 -3.41
CA LEU A 53 6.38 -6.51 -4.79
C LEU A 53 7.73 -6.16 -5.43
N SER A 54 7.79 -6.35 -6.74
CA SER A 54 8.85 -5.78 -7.56
C SER A 54 8.75 -4.24 -7.55
N GLU A 55 9.84 -3.53 -7.86
CA GLU A 55 9.83 -2.05 -7.91
C GLU A 55 8.79 -1.52 -8.91
N ASP A 56 8.69 -2.12 -10.10
CA ASP A 56 7.66 -1.78 -11.10
C ASP A 56 6.24 -2.03 -10.57
N GLU A 57 5.98 -3.21 -9.97
CA GLU A 57 4.67 -3.55 -9.41
C GLU A 57 4.27 -2.62 -8.27
N PHE A 58 5.22 -2.27 -7.40
CA PHE A 58 5.00 -1.31 -6.33
C PHE A 58 4.63 0.06 -6.89
N ALA A 59 5.34 0.54 -7.92
CA ALA A 59 5.06 1.83 -8.53
C ALA A 59 3.65 1.87 -9.16
N GLU A 60 3.25 0.81 -9.87
CA GLU A 60 1.91 0.70 -10.43
C GLU A 60 0.82 0.64 -9.35
N LEU A 61 1.04 -0.18 -8.31
CA LEU A 61 0.10 -0.31 -7.22
C LEU A 61 -0.02 0.97 -6.40
N ALA A 62 1.09 1.67 -6.15
CA ALA A 62 1.10 2.94 -5.43
C ALA A 62 0.27 4.00 -6.15
N VAL A 63 0.39 4.08 -7.48
CA VAL A 63 -0.44 4.97 -8.31
C VAL A 63 -1.90 4.56 -8.23
N ALA A 64 -2.20 3.27 -8.42
CA ALA A 64 -3.58 2.77 -8.38
C ALA A 64 -4.24 2.98 -7.00
N TYR A 65 -3.51 2.76 -5.91
CA TYR A 65 -3.99 2.98 -4.56
C TYR A 65 -4.17 4.46 -4.25
N GLN A 66 -3.29 5.32 -4.76
CA GLN A 66 -3.45 6.76 -4.66
C GLN A 66 -4.70 7.24 -5.42
N GLU A 67 -4.93 6.78 -6.65
CA GLU A 67 -6.16 7.10 -7.38
C GLU A 67 -7.41 6.54 -6.69
N PHE A 68 -7.32 5.35 -6.08
CA PHE A 68 -8.41 4.78 -5.29
C PHE A 68 -8.71 5.61 -4.03
N MET A 69 -7.68 6.09 -3.34
CA MET A 69 -7.82 6.98 -2.19
C MET A 69 -8.33 8.37 -2.59
N ASP A 70 -7.96 8.88 -3.77
CA ASP A 70 -8.48 10.14 -4.30
C ASP A 70 -9.97 10.02 -4.69
N GLU A 71 -10.37 8.88 -5.28
CA GLU A 71 -11.75 8.66 -5.74
C GLU A 71 -12.70 8.16 -4.63
N PHE A 72 -12.21 7.35 -3.69
CA PHE A 72 -13.02 6.69 -2.65
C PHE A 72 -12.60 7.02 -1.22
N GLY A 73 -11.45 7.66 -1.01
CA GLY A 73 -11.07 8.18 0.30
C GLY A 73 -11.95 9.38 0.63
N GLU A 74 -12.86 9.20 1.58
CA GLU A 74 -13.54 10.34 2.21
C GLU A 74 -12.47 11.25 2.82
N ASP A 75 -12.31 12.43 2.22
CA ASP A 75 -11.94 13.69 2.89
C ASP A 75 -10.64 13.61 3.72
N ASN A 76 -9.49 13.69 3.04
CA ASN A 76 -8.33 14.30 3.66
C ASN A 76 -8.01 15.57 2.87
N GLU A 77 -8.66 16.66 3.28
CA GLU A 77 -8.44 18.04 2.86
C GLU A 77 -6.94 18.42 2.85
N ASP A 78 -6.25 18.17 1.75
CA ASP A 78 -5.10 18.99 1.31
C ASP A 78 -5.19 19.21 -0.21
N ASP A 79 -6.40 19.60 -0.62
CA ASP A 79 -6.60 20.50 -1.75
C ASP A 79 -6.16 21.90 -1.27
N GLU A 80 -4.85 22.14 -1.12
CA GLU A 80 -4.36 23.51 -1.22
C GLU A 80 -4.22 23.86 -2.71
N GLU A 81 -5.35 24.32 -3.27
CA GLU A 81 -5.42 25.32 -4.34
C GLU A 81 -4.27 26.34 -4.15
N ASP A 82 -3.58 26.85 -5.16
CA ASP A 82 -4.21 27.68 -6.18
C ASP A 82 -3.13 28.17 -7.16
N ASN A 83 -3.31 27.84 -8.45
CA ASN A 83 -2.68 28.58 -9.53
C ASN A 83 -3.57 29.80 -9.83
N GLU A 84 -3.40 30.92 -9.13
CA GLU A 84 -3.90 32.21 -9.62
C GLU A 84 -2.77 33.02 -10.29
N ASP A 85 -2.62 32.74 -11.59
CA ASP A 85 -2.12 33.68 -12.58
C ASP A 85 -3.21 34.76 -12.80
N LYS A 86 -3.03 36.00 -12.27
CA LYS A 86 -3.11 37.27 -13.04
C LYS A 86 -3.17 38.59 -12.23
N GLU A 87 -2.47 39.57 -12.82
CA GLU A 87 -2.67 41.04 -12.84
C GLU A 87 -2.30 41.81 -11.55
N ASP A 88 -1.41 42.80 -11.55
CA ASP A 88 -1.27 43.97 -12.47
C ASP A 88 0.21 44.40 -12.67
#